data_AF-A0A6P1CK13-F1
#
_entry.id   AF-A0A6P1CK13-F1
#
_cell.length_a   1.000
_cell.length_b   1.000
_cell.length_c   1.000
_cell.angle_alpha   90.00
_cell.angle_beta   90.00
_cell.angle_gamma   90.00
#
_symmetry.space_group_name_H-M   'P 1'
#
loop_
_entity.id
_entity.type
_entity.pdbx_description
1 polymer ?
#
loop_
_entity_poly.entity_id
_entity_poly.type
_entity_poly.pdbx_seq_one_letter_code
_entity_poly.pdbx_strand_id
1 'polypeptide(L)' 'MPGKEIDRVRARSAWASVKESPVITAIAVAPFALALGVVWWLFGGFAAFVLFVLLGAGVVFGGKLLR' A
#
# COMPACT_ATOMS: atom_id res chain seq x y z
N MET A 1 -9.53 1.25 -21.10
CA MET A 1 -9.80 2.41 -20.22
C MET A 1 -8.67 3.41 -20.42
N PRO A 2 -8.75 4.32 -21.40
CA PRO A 2 -7.97 5.55 -21.34
C PRO A 2 -8.26 6.22 -19.98
N GLY A 3 -7.22 6.60 -19.23
CA GLY A 3 -7.35 7.06 -17.83
C GLY A 3 -6.81 6.11 -16.74
N LYS A 4 -6.03 5.09 -17.10
CA LYS A 4 -5.24 4.30 -16.13
C LYS A 4 -3.88 4.93 -15.78
N GLU A 5 -3.59 6.10 -16.34
CA GLU A 5 -2.36 6.82 -16.05
C GLU A 5 -2.51 7.63 -14.77
N ILE A 6 -1.44 7.72 -13.99
CA ILE A 6 -1.43 8.54 -12.78
C ILE A 6 -1.51 10.01 -13.21
N ASP A 7 -2.63 10.65 -12.87
CA ASP A 7 -2.78 12.09 -13.06
C ASP A 7 -1.75 12.83 -12.21
N ARG A 8 -0.87 13.57 -12.89
CA ARG A 8 0.23 14.32 -12.28
C ARG A 8 -0.25 15.43 -11.36
N VAL A 9 -1.39 16.06 -11.67
CA VAL A 9 -1.99 17.09 -10.81
C VAL A 9 -2.48 16.45 -9.52
N ARG A 10 -3.18 15.31 -9.65
CA ARG A 10 -3.72 14.57 -8.51
C ARG A 10 -2.62 13.97 -7.62
N ALA A 11 -1.53 13.51 -8.22
CA ALA A 11 -0.36 13.03 -7.48
C ALA A 11 0.33 14.16 -6.71
N ARG A 12 0.46 15.35 -7.32
CA ARG A 12 1.05 16.51 -6.65
C ARG A 12 0.19 17.03 -5.50
N SER A 13 -1.14 17.07 -5.66
CA SER A 13 -2.03 17.50 -4.58
C SER A 13 -1.99 16.53 -3.40
N ALA A 14 -2.02 15.22 -3.66
CA ALA A 14 -1.86 14.21 -2.61
C ALA A 14 -0.52 14.38 -1.87
N TRP A 15 0.58 14.65 -2.59
CA TRP A 15 1.88 14.90 -1.98
C TRP A 15 1.93 16.17 -1.13
N ALA A 16 1.22 17.22 -1.55
CA ALA A 16 1.08 18.43 -0.75
C ALA A 16 0.37 18.13 0.58
N SER A 17 -0.70 17.34 0.57
CA SER A 17 -1.41 16.94 1.81
C SER A 17 -0.52 16.17 2.79
N VAL A 18 0.35 15.30 2.29
CA VAL A 18 1.31 14.56 3.12
C VAL A 18 2.26 15.52 3.85
N LYS A 19 2.75 16.54 3.14
CA LYS A 19 3.66 17.55 3.69
C LYS A 19 2.98 18.50 4.65
N GLU A 20 1.73 18.89 4.36
CA GLU A 20 0.94 19.81 5.18
C GLU A 20 0.59 19.19 6.54
N SER A 21 0.32 17.88 6.58
CA SER A 21 -0.13 17.19 7.79
C SER A 21 0.68 15.91 8.05
N PRO A 22 1.95 16.04 8.47
CA PRO A 22 2.84 14.90 8.63
C PRO A 22 2.41 13.95 9.76
N VAL A 23 1.88 14.50 10.87
CA VAL A 23 1.40 13.69 12.01
C VAL A 23 0.19 12.84 11.60
N ILE A 24 -0.79 13.45 10.94
CA ILE A 24 -1.98 12.74 10.45
C ILE A 24 -1.56 11.67 9.44
N THR A 25 -0.63 11.99 8.54
CA THR A 25 -0.09 11.01 7.59
C THR A 25 0.57 9.84 8.30
N ALA A 26 1.36 10.10 9.34
CA ALA A 26 1.99 9.05 10.13
C ALA A 26 0.94 8.14 10.78
N ILE A 27 -0.11 8.71 11.38
CA ILE A 27 -1.21 7.94 11.98
C ILE A 27 -1.95 7.11 10.92
N ALA A 28 -2.23 7.69 9.75
CA ALA A 28 -2.92 7.01 8.66
C ALA A 28 -2.12 5.83 8.10
N VAL A 29 -0.79 5.95 8.01
CA VAL A 29 0.11 4.90 7.49
C VAL A 29 0.53 3.91 8.57
N ALA A 30 0.49 4.28 9.84
CA ALA A 30 0.91 3.47 10.99
C ALA A 30 0.40 2.01 10.98
N PRO A 31 -0.90 1.71 10.80
CA PRO A 31 -1.37 0.33 10.83
C PRO A 31 -0.72 -0.56 9.75
N PHE A 32 -0.45 0.01 8.57
CA PHE A 32 0.22 -0.71 7.48
C PHE A 32 1.71 -0.92 7.77
N ALA A 33 2.38 0.12 8.28
CA ALA A 33 3.79 0.04 8.66
C ALA A 33 4.01 -0.99 9.78
N LEU A 34 3.12 -1.03 10.78
CA LEU A 34 3.15 -2.02 11.85
C LEU A 34 2.91 -3.43 11.31
N ALA A 35 1.88 -3.64 10.49
CA ALA A 35 1.61 -4.95 9.89
C ALA A 35 2.81 -5.44 9.07
N LEU A 36 3.43 -4.57 8.28
CA LEU A 36 4.61 -4.89 7.49
C LEU A 36 5.82 -5.22 8.37
N GLY A 37 6.06 -4.44 9.44
CA GLY A 37 7.13 -4.70 10.40
C GLY A 37 6.96 -6.03 11.14
N VAL A 38 5.73 -6.37 11.54
CA VAL A 38 5.41 -7.66 12.19
C VAL A 38 5.64 -8.83 11.22
N VAL A 39 5.14 -8.74 9.99
CA VAL A 39 5.37 -9.80 8.98
C VAL A 39 6.86 -9.93 8.66
N TRP A 40 7.58 -8.81 8.52
CA TRP A 40 9.02 -8.81 8.29
C TRP A 40 9.80 -9.49 9.41
N TRP A 41 9.42 -9.25 10.66
CA TRP A 41 10.05 -9.85 11.83
C TRP A 41 9.77 -11.35 11.95
N LEU A 42 8.51 -11.77 11.77
CA LEU A 42 8.09 -13.16 12.01
C LEU A 42 8.59 -14.15 10.95
N PHE A 43 8.67 -13.72 9.69
CA PHE A 43 8.99 -14.62 8.57
C PHE A 43 10.43 -14.47 8.08
N GLY A 44 11.14 -13.41 8.49
CA GLY A 44 12.41 -13.02 7.87
C GLY A 44 12.17 -12.41 6.49
N GLY A 45 13.00 -11.43 6.10
CA GLY A 45 12.71 -10.52 4.98
C GLY A 45 12.29 -11.19 3.66
N PHE A 46 12.85 -12.36 3.34
CA PHE A 46 12.50 -13.09 2.12
C PHE A 46 11.13 -13.78 2.19
N ALA A 47 10.79 -14.49 3.26
CA ALA A 47 9.49 -15.15 3.36
C ALA A 47 8.34 -14.16 3.62
N ALA A 48 8.62 -13.04 4.28
CA ALA A 48 7.71 -11.90 4.41
C ALA A 48 7.33 -11.32 3.03
N PHE A 49 8.33 -11.14 2.16
CA PHE A 49 8.13 -10.66 0.79
C PHE A 49 7.26 -11.62 -0.04
N VAL A 50 7.55 -12.92 0.02
CA VAL A 50 6.75 -13.95 -0.67
C VAL A 50 5.29 -13.94 -0.19
N LEU A 51 5.06 -13.85 1.13
CA LEU A 51 3.70 -13.76 1.69
C LEU A 51 2.95 -12.52 1.19
N PHE A 52 3.62 -11.36 1.13
CA PHE A 52 3.02 -10.11 0.64
C PHE A 52 2.64 -10.21 -0.85
N VAL A 53 3.49 -10.81 -1.67
CA VAL A 53 3.22 -11.05 -3.09
C VAL A 53 2.01 -11.96 -3.27
N LEU A 54 1.92 -13.04 -2.48
CA LEU A 54 0.77 -13.96 -2.54
C LEU A 54 -0.53 -13.29 -2.09
N LEU A 55 -0.49 -12.49 -1.01
CA LEU A 55 -1.66 -11.76 -0.53
C LEU A 55 -2.12 -10.69 -1.54
N GLY A 56 -1.17 -9.94 -2.10
CA GLY A 56 -1.43 -8.95 -3.16
C GLY A 56 -2.00 -9.59 -4.42
N ALA A 57 -1.44 -10.72 -4.85
CA ALA A 57 -1.99 -11.52 -5.95
C ALA A 57 -3.42 -11.97 -5.64
N GLY A 58 -3.67 -12.51 -4.44
CA GLY A 58 -5.01 -12.92 -3.99
C GLY A 58 -6.04 -11.80 -4.06
N VAL A 59 -5.69 -10.58 -3.65
CA VAL A 59 -6.57 -9.40 -3.75
C VAL A 59 -6.83 -9.02 -5.21
N VAL A 60 -5.80 -8.99 -6.05
CA VAL A 60 -5.90 -8.59 -7.47
C VAL A 60 -6.71 -9.61 -8.28
N PHE A 61 -6.48 -10.90 -8.06
CA PHE A 61 -7.18 -11.98 -8.76
C PHE A 61 -8.57 -12.26 -8.14
N GLY A 62 -8.72 -12.18 -6.82
CA GLY A 62 -9.99 -12.35 -6.11
C GLY A 62 -10.98 -11.22 -6.40
N GLY A 63 -10.52 -9.96 -6.48
CA GLY A 63 -11.36 -8.82 -6.89
C GLY A 63 -11.79 -8.85 -8.37
N LYS A 64 -11.14 -9.66 -9.21
CA LYS A 64 -11.59 -9.98 -10.57
C LYS A 64 -12.61 -11.12 -10.61
N LEU A 65 -12.56 -12.05 -9.64
CA LEU A 65 -13.44 -13.22 -9.59
C LEU A 65 -14.79 -12.93 -8.91
N LEU A 66 -14.84 -11.93 -8.02
CA LEU A 66 -16.05 -11.44 -7.36
C LEU A 66 -16.80 -10.33 -8.16
N ARG A 67 -16.44 -10.12 -9.43
CA ARG A 67 -17.09 -9.16 -10.34
C ARG A 67 -17.77 -9.87 -11.49
#